data_AF-W8P323-F1
#
_entry.id   AF-W8P323-F1
#
_cell.length_a   1.000
_cell.length_b   1.000
_cell.length_c   1.000
_cell.angle_alpha   90.00
_cell.angle_beta   90.00
_cell.angle_gamma   90.00
#
_symmetry.space_group_name_H-M   'P 1'
#
loop_
_entity.id
_entity.type
_entity.pdbx_description
1 polymer ?
#
loop_
_entity_poly.entity_id
_entity_poly.type
_entity_poly.pdbx_seq_one_letter_code
_entity_poly.pdbx_strand_id
1 'polypeptide(L)'
;MPAREMRMEMFVRALLRRDFSRAKGHLEKLIKIAGNDEWGRGYSRAVEGIMNALKDNDTDSLIVQLISGNDRERAEELLENYSKLATQDFRDDYERGFYTAWSEFLKAYLSQKTLA
;
A
#
# COMPACT_ATOMS: atom_id res chain seq x y z
N MET A 1 13.40 7.35 -9.84
CA MET A 1 12.20 6.97 -9.06
C MET A 1 11.74 8.19 -8.27
N PRO A 2 10.48 8.63 -8.38
CA PRO A 2 9.91 9.69 -7.56
C PRO A 2 10.02 9.38 -6.06
N ALA A 3 10.08 10.41 -5.21
CA ALA A 3 10.30 10.24 -3.77
C ALA A 3 9.25 9.35 -3.10
N ARG A 4 7.98 9.44 -3.51
CA ARG A 4 6.88 8.61 -2.98
C ARG A 4 7.06 7.13 -3.30
N GLU A 5 7.35 6.80 -4.56
CA GLU A 5 7.57 5.43 -5.02
C GLU A 5 8.72 4.75 -4.26
N MET A 6 9.86 5.44 -4.10
CA MET A 6 10.98 4.91 -3.31
C MET A 6 10.59 4.67 -1.84
N ARG A 7 9.79 5.57 -1.24
CA ARG A 7 9.33 5.39 0.14
C ARG A 7 8.37 4.23 0.27
N MET A 8 7.50 4.00 -0.72
CA MET A 8 6.59 2.86 -0.77
C MET A 8 7.36 1.55 -0.84
N GLU A 9 8.37 1.44 -1.70
CA GLU A 9 9.20 0.23 -1.78
C GLU A 9 9.90 -0.09 -0.44
N MET A 10 10.44 0.93 0.24
CA MET A 10 11.06 0.73 1.55
C MET A 10 10.04 0.34 2.63
N PHE A 11 8.83 0.91 2.59
CA PHE A 11 7.72 0.55 3.47
C PHE A 11 7.32 -0.90 3.29
N VAL A 12 7.05 -1.33 2.06
CA VAL A 12 6.70 -2.73 1.73
C VAL A 12 7.80 -3.69 2.15
N ARG A 13 9.07 -3.38 1.83
CA ARG A 13 10.21 -4.22 2.23
C ARG A 13 10.31 -4.39 3.75
N ALA A 14 10.05 -3.34 4.53
CA ALA A 14 10.06 -3.41 5.98
C ALA A 14 8.89 -4.25 6.51
N LEU A 15 7.69 -4.10 5.95
CA LEU A 15 6.51 -4.89 6.31
C LEU A 15 6.72 -6.39 6.05
N LEU A 16 7.24 -6.77 4.89
CA LEU A 16 7.52 -8.17 4.55
C LEU A 16 8.57 -8.82 5.47
N ARG A 17 9.47 -8.01 6.03
CA ARG A 17 10.45 -8.45 7.05
C ARG A 17 9.91 -8.40 8.47
N ARG A 18 8.63 -8.05 8.65
CA ARG A 18 7.97 -7.80 9.94
C ARG A 18 8.69 -6.75 10.81
N ASP A 19 9.44 -5.85 10.18
CA ASP A 19 10.11 -4.74 10.85
C ASP A 19 9.17 -3.53 10.92
N PHE A 20 8.16 -3.64 11.78
CA PHE A 20 7.12 -2.62 11.92
C PHE A 20 7.65 -1.28 12.42
N SER A 21 8.77 -1.27 13.15
CA SER A 21 9.43 -0.03 13.57
C SER A 21 9.96 0.75 12.36
N ARG A 22 10.72 0.10 11.47
CA ARG A 22 11.17 0.72 10.23
C ARG A 22 10.01 1.04 9.30
N ALA A 23 9.01 0.16 9.19
CA ALA A 23 7.82 0.39 8.37
C ALA A 23 7.11 1.68 8.81
N LYS A 24 6.93 1.90 10.12
CA LYS A 24 6.34 3.12 10.67
C LYS A 24 7.09 4.39 10.22
N GLY A 25 8.42 4.38 10.27
CA GLY A 25 9.22 5.52 9.81
C GLY A 25 9.11 5.81 8.31
N HIS A 26 8.80 4.81 7.49
CA HIS A 26 8.51 5.00 6.06
C HIS A 26 7.07 5.45 5.82
N LEU A 27 6.11 4.90 6.58
CA LEU A 27 4.71 5.29 6.59
C LEU A 27 4.55 6.80 6.87
N GLU A 28 5.17 7.31 7.93
CA GLU A 28 5.09 8.74 8.31
C GLU A 28 5.61 9.65 7.19
N LYS A 29 6.64 9.23 6.46
CA LYS A 29 7.17 9.97 5.30
C LYS A 29 6.23 9.91 4.10
N LEU A 30 5.59 8.76 3.86
CA LEU A 30 4.58 8.61 2.82
C LEU A 30 3.39 9.54 3.07
N ILE A 31 2.86 9.55 4.29
CA ILE A 31 1.77 10.44 4.72
C ILE A 31 2.17 11.90 4.52
N LYS A 32 3.39 12.28 4.94
CA LYS A 32 3.89 13.65 4.75
C LYS A 32 3.99 14.05 3.27
N ILE A 33 4.40 13.13 2.40
CA ILE A 33 4.47 13.37 0.94
C ILE A 33 3.08 13.45 0.32
N ALA A 34 2.13 12.64 0.80
CA ALA A 34 0.76 12.62 0.31
C ALA A 34 -0.02 13.90 0.66
N GLY A 35 0.35 14.59 1.75
CA GLY A 35 -0.32 15.80 2.18
C GLY A 35 -1.57 15.52 3.02
N ASN A 36 -2.32 16.58 3.35
CA ASN A 36 -3.50 16.52 4.23
C ASN A 36 -4.79 17.04 3.55
N ASP A 37 -4.75 17.23 2.24
CA ASP A 37 -5.96 17.41 1.45
C ASP A 37 -6.78 16.11 1.43
N GLU A 38 -7.93 16.13 0.77
CA GLU A 38 -8.85 14.99 0.76
C GLU A 38 -8.21 13.73 0.18
N TRP A 39 -7.44 13.90 -0.90
CA TRP A 39 -6.64 12.84 -1.50
C TRP A 39 -5.59 12.28 -0.54
N GLY A 40 -4.82 13.15 0.11
CA GLY A 40 -3.79 12.75 1.08
C GLY A 40 -4.35 12.01 2.29
N ARG A 41 -5.56 12.38 2.75
CA ARG A 41 -6.25 11.65 3.83
C ARG A 41 -6.64 10.24 3.42
N GLY A 42 -7.17 10.06 2.21
CA GLY A 42 -7.51 8.74 1.66
C GLY A 42 -6.28 7.85 1.50
N TYR A 43 -5.20 8.43 0.96
CA TYR A 43 -3.91 7.76 0.83
C TYR A 43 -3.39 7.28 2.19
N SER A 44 -3.38 8.19 3.18
CA SER A 44 -2.91 7.92 4.55
C SER A 44 -3.72 6.80 5.19
N ARG A 45 -5.05 6.81 5.04
CA ARG A 45 -5.92 5.77 5.58
C ARG A 45 -5.58 4.38 5.04
N ALA A 46 -5.29 4.27 3.74
CA ALA A 46 -4.93 2.99 3.13
C ALA A 46 -3.61 2.45 3.68
N VAL A 47 -2.55 3.26 3.70
CA VAL A 47 -1.21 2.80 4.15
C VAL A 47 -1.18 2.47 5.65
N GLU A 48 -1.94 3.21 6.48
CA GLU A 48 -2.12 2.89 7.89
C GLU A 48 -2.89 1.58 8.08
N GLY A 49 -3.98 1.39 7.33
CA GLY A 49 -4.79 0.17 7.36
C GLY A 49 -3.98 -1.07 7.00
N ILE A 50 -3.17 -0.99 5.95
CA ILE A 50 -2.25 -2.05 5.54
C ILE A 50 -1.27 -2.41 6.67
N MET A 51 -0.64 -1.41 7.29
CA MET A 51 0.32 -1.65 8.37
C MET A 51 -0.35 -2.29 9.59
N ASN A 52 -1.51 -1.78 10.00
CA ASN A 52 -2.23 -2.27 11.16
C ASN A 52 -2.69 -3.71 10.97
N ALA A 53 -3.30 -4.03 9.82
CA ALA A 53 -3.74 -5.38 9.50
C ALA A 53 -2.59 -6.40 9.56
N LEU A 54 -1.41 -6.06 9.01
CA LEU A 54 -0.23 -6.92 9.06
C LEU A 54 0.40 -7.01 10.44
N LYS A 55 0.38 -5.91 11.22
CA LYS A 55 0.91 -5.87 12.57
C LYS A 55 0.08 -6.72 13.53
N ASP A 56 -1.24 -6.60 13.41
CA ASP A 56 -2.21 -7.29 14.27
C ASP A 56 -2.48 -8.72 13.78
N ASN A 57 -1.93 -9.09 12.61
CA ASN A 57 -2.13 -10.38 11.97
C ASN A 57 -3.62 -10.70 11.78
N ASP A 58 -4.37 -9.72 11.29
CA ASP A 58 -5.79 -9.83 10.97
C ASP A 58 -5.99 -10.76 9.77
N THR A 59 -6.23 -12.05 10.05
CA THR A 59 -6.32 -13.11 9.03
C THR A 59 -7.51 -12.96 8.09
N ASP A 60 -8.50 -12.15 8.47
CA ASP A 60 -9.67 -11.86 7.62
C ASP A 60 -9.38 -10.70 6.66
N SER A 61 -8.29 -9.96 6.88
CA SER A 61 -7.89 -8.85 6.01
C SER A 61 -7.31 -9.35 4.69
N LEU A 62 -7.69 -8.66 3.60
CA LEU A 62 -7.20 -8.92 2.25
C LEU A 62 -5.67 -8.97 2.19
N ILE A 63 -4.99 -8.03 2.86
CA ILE A 63 -3.53 -7.91 2.76
C ILE A 63 -2.80 -9.07 3.45
N VAL A 64 -3.29 -9.53 4.60
CA VAL A 64 -2.68 -10.65 5.32
C VAL A 64 -2.84 -11.92 4.51
N GLN A 65 -4.03 -12.16 3.93
CA GLN A 65 -4.28 -13.30 3.04
C GLN A 65 -3.37 -13.27 1.81
N LEU A 66 -3.26 -12.11 1.16
CA LEU A 66 -2.44 -11.92 -0.04
C LEU A 66 -0.95 -12.24 0.22
N ILE A 67 -0.39 -11.71 1.31
CA ILE A 67 1.03 -11.90 1.65
C ILE A 67 1.28 -13.33 2.16
N SER A 68 0.42 -13.85 3.02
CA SER A 68 0.61 -15.18 3.62
C SER A 68 0.45 -16.31 2.59
N GLY A 69 -0.46 -16.11 1.63
CA GLY A 69 -0.66 -17.03 0.50
C GLY A 69 0.38 -16.86 -0.61
N ASN A 70 1.21 -15.80 -0.57
CA ASN A 70 2.05 -15.37 -1.69
C ASN A 70 1.27 -15.35 -3.02
N ASP A 71 0.02 -14.87 -2.96
CA ASP A 71 -0.93 -14.91 -4.08
C ASP A 71 -0.65 -13.74 -5.03
N ARG A 72 0.35 -13.96 -5.90
CA ARG A 72 0.83 -12.94 -6.82
C ARG A 72 -0.13 -12.67 -7.98
N GLU A 73 -0.84 -13.68 -8.45
CA GLU A 73 -1.86 -13.53 -9.48
C GLU A 73 -2.99 -12.62 -8.97
N ARG A 74 -3.48 -12.87 -7.75
CA ARG A 74 -4.47 -11.98 -7.13
C ARG A 74 -3.93 -10.57 -6.90
N ALA A 75 -2.65 -10.42 -6.58
CA ALA A 75 -2.03 -9.11 -6.42
C ALA A 75 -1.98 -8.33 -7.75
N GLU A 76 -1.75 -9.00 -8.87
CA GLU A 76 -1.78 -8.42 -10.22
C GLU A 76 -3.20 -7.98 -10.61
N GLU A 77 -4.20 -8.83 -10.36
CA GLU A 77 -5.62 -8.49 -10.57
C GLU A 77 -6.06 -7.28 -9.74
N LEU A 78 -5.68 -7.24 -8.46
CA LEU A 78 -5.98 -6.10 -7.59
C LEU A 78 -5.26 -4.83 -8.06
N LEU A 79 -4.02 -4.95 -8.53
CA LEU A 79 -3.26 -3.81 -9.04
C LEU A 79 -3.96 -3.20 -10.26
N GLU A 80 -4.39 -4.01 -11.21
CA GLU A 80 -5.13 -3.53 -12.39
C GLU A 80 -6.43 -2.84 -11.97
N ASN A 81 -7.22 -3.52 -11.13
CA ASN A 81 -8.50 -3.00 -10.66
C ASN A 81 -8.35 -1.68 -9.91
N TYR A 82 -7.48 -1.61 -8.91
CA TYR A 82 -7.30 -0.42 -8.09
C TYR A 82 -6.67 0.73 -8.86
N SER A 83 -5.80 0.45 -9.84
CA SER A 83 -5.26 1.48 -10.72
C SER A 83 -6.36 2.10 -11.58
N LYS A 84 -7.29 1.29 -12.09
CA LYS A 84 -8.47 1.79 -12.80
C LYS A 84 -9.39 2.61 -11.90
N LEU A 85 -9.61 2.17 -10.66
CA LEU A 85 -10.43 2.92 -9.69
C LEU A 85 -9.79 4.27 -9.35
N ALA A 86 -8.48 4.32 -9.14
CA ALA A 86 -7.76 5.54 -8.80
C ALA A 86 -7.87 6.66 -9.88
N THR A 87 -8.11 6.30 -11.14
CA THR A 87 -8.20 7.24 -12.27
C THR A 87 -9.63 7.58 -12.69
N GLN A 88 -10.66 7.11 -11.97
CA GLN A 88 -12.05 7.41 -12.30
C GLN A 88 -12.46 8.80 -11.82
N ASP A 89 -12.77 9.70 -12.75
CA ASP A 89 -13.09 11.11 -12.46
C ASP A 89 -14.34 11.32 -11.59
N PHE A 90 -15.29 10.38 -11.61
CA PHE A 90 -16.52 10.47 -10.81
C PHE A 90 -16.31 10.13 -9.33
N ARG A 91 -15.16 9.55 -8.96
CA ARG A 91 -14.83 9.25 -7.57
C ARG A 91 -14.35 10.49 -6.87
N ASP A 92 -14.64 10.61 -5.58
CA ASP A 92 -14.11 11.70 -4.79
C ASP A 92 -12.58 11.57 -4.61
N ASP A 93 -11.96 12.68 -4.21
CA ASP A 93 -10.51 12.78 -4.06
C ASP A 93 -9.99 11.78 -3.03
N TYR A 94 -10.76 11.51 -1.97
CA TYR A 94 -10.41 10.59 -0.89
C TYR A 94 -10.31 9.16 -1.41
N GLU A 95 -11.32 8.69 -2.14
CA GLU A 95 -11.31 7.39 -2.79
C GLU A 95 -10.13 7.26 -3.75
N ARG A 96 -9.87 8.29 -4.58
CA ARG A 96 -8.72 8.26 -5.51
C ARG A 96 -7.39 8.15 -4.76
N GLY A 97 -7.24 8.85 -3.63
CA GLY A 97 -6.07 8.74 -2.76
C GLY A 97 -5.90 7.34 -2.17
N PHE A 98 -7.00 6.78 -1.65
CA PHE A 98 -7.04 5.43 -1.09
C PHE A 98 -6.63 4.36 -2.11
N TYR A 99 -7.23 4.38 -3.30
CA TYR A 99 -6.89 3.41 -4.35
C TYR A 99 -5.48 3.63 -4.90
N THR A 100 -4.99 4.88 -4.98
CA THR A 100 -3.60 5.13 -5.39
C THR A 100 -2.60 4.49 -4.42
N ALA A 101 -2.81 4.64 -3.11
CA ALA A 101 -1.94 4.01 -2.11
C ALA A 101 -1.90 2.49 -2.25
N TRP A 102 -3.05 1.86 -2.46
CA TRP A 102 -3.14 0.42 -2.71
C TRP A 102 -2.43 -0.02 -3.99
N SER A 103 -2.63 0.69 -5.10
CA SER A 103 -1.93 0.38 -6.35
C SER A 103 -0.41 0.53 -6.22
N GLU A 104 0.06 1.59 -5.56
CA GLU A 104 1.50 1.77 -5.30
C GLU A 104 2.06 0.67 -4.39
N PHE A 105 1.31 0.28 -3.35
CA PHE A 105 1.67 -0.83 -2.48
C PHE A 105 1.79 -2.15 -3.27
N LEU A 106 0.77 -2.49 -4.07
CA LEU A 106 0.73 -3.75 -4.81
C LEU A 106 1.84 -3.81 -5.87
N LYS A 107 2.10 -2.69 -6.56
CA LYS A 107 3.23 -2.57 -7.48
C LYS A 107 4.56 -2.81 -6.76
N ALA A 108 4.77 -2.19 -5.59
CA ALA A 108 5.97 -2.36 -4.79
C ALA A 108 6.11 -3.77 -4.19
N TYR A 109 5.01 -4.43 -3.86
CA TYR A 109 4.96 -5.83 -3.42
C TYR A 109 5.37 -6.78 -4.55
N LEU A 110 4.77 -6.61 -5.73
CA LEU A 110 5.08 -7.39 -6.92
C LEU A 110 6.53 -7.17 -7.40
N SER A 111 7.09 -5.97 -7.20
CA SER A 111 8.48 -5.67 -7.59
C SER A 111 9.53 -6.24 -6.63
N GLN A 112 9.15 -6.70 -5.43
CA GLN A 112 10.11 -7.39 -4.57
C GLN A 112 10.55 -8.67 -5.29
N LYS A 113 11.86 -8.76 -5.57
CA LYS A 113 12.48 -10.03 -5.96
C LYS A 113 12.04 -11.06 -4.93
N THR A 114 11.45 -12.15 -5.40
CA THR A 114 11.06 -13.29 -4.57
C THR A 114 12.17 -13.50 -3.54
N LEU A 115 11.82 -13.47 -2.26
CA LEU A 115 12.69 -14.02 -1.22
C LEU A 115 12.75 -15.52 -1.49
N ALA A 116 13.53 -15.90 -2.49
CA ALA A 116 13.96 -17.25 -2.79
C ALA A 116 15.29 -17.48 -2.06
#